data_AF-A0A1I6U5A6-F1
#
_entry.id   AF-A0A1I6U5A6-F1
#
_cell.length_a   1.000
_cell.length_b   1.000
_cell.length_c   1.000
_cell.angle_alpha   90.00
_cell.angle_beta   90.00
_cell.angle_gamma   90.00
#
_symmetry.space_group_name_H-M   'P 1'
#
loop_
_entity.id
_entity.type
_entity.pdbx_description
1 polymer ?
#
loop_
_entity_poly.entity_id
_entity_poly.type
_entity_poly.pdbx_seq_one_letter_code
_entity_poly.pdbx_strand_id
1 'polypeptide(L)'
;MTSEAIHTEIIDRKTVDDIEIIQENPDNYPKGKSNIYAKNSEGKIVWYAELPLTGDIYPNPIQWNKSLNAKAKNWDEFYVDNQDTFTVSSWHSYTVSISYETGKIIQSEFTK
;
A
#
# COMPACT_ATOMS: atom_id res chain seq x y z
N MET A 1 16.90 -15.02 -2.13
CA MET A 1 16.79 -14.43 -3.49
C MET A 1 16.14 -13.08 -3.31
N THR A 2 16.70 -12.00 -3.85
CA THR A 2 16.10 -10.67 -3.83
C THR A 2 14.95 -10.63 -4.84
N SER A 3 13.74 -10.22 -4.42
CA SER A 3 12.65 -10.03 -5.38
C SER A 3 13.03 -9.00 -6.43
N GLU A 4 12.84 -9.40 -7.69
CA GLU A 4 12.90 -8.50 -8.83
C GLU A 4 11.61 -7.71 -8.95
N ALA A 5 11.71 -6.50 -9.47
CA ALA A 5 10.55 -5.68 -9.78
C ALA A 5 9.83 -6.17 -11.04
N ILE A 6 8.57 -5.79 -11.23
CA ILE A 6 7.72 -6.16 -12.36
C ILE A 6 7.75 -5.07 -13.44
N HIS A 7 7.69 -3.80 -13.06
CA HIS A 7 7.49 -2.69 -14.00
C HIS A 7 8.53 -1.59 -13.85
N THR A 8 8.79 -1.13 -12.63
CA THR A 8 9.75 -0.05 -12.31
C THR A 8 10.59 -0.43 -11.09
N GLU A 9 11.54 0.39 -10.68
CA GLU A 9 12.37 0.11 -9.50
C GLU A 9 11.57 -0.03 -8.20
N ILE A 10 11.99 -0.94 -7.32
CA ILE A 10 11.41 -1.10 -5.99
C ILE A 10 11.87 0.06 -5.10
N ILE A 11 10.92 0.81 -4.55
CA ILE A 11 11.19 1.95 -3.67
C ILE A 11 10.94 1.66 -2.20
N ASP A 12 10.06 0.70 -1.88
CA ASP A 12 9.81 0.25 -0.52
C ASP A 12 9.43 -1.24 -0.51
N ARG A 13 9.71 -1.92 0.60
CA ARG A 13 9.32 -3.31 0.79
C ARG A 13 9.27 -3.72 2.27
N LYS A 14 8.44 -4.70 2.58
CA LYS A 14 8.40 -5.35 3.90
C LYS A 14 7.93 -6.80 3.80
N THR A 15 8.51 -7.67 4.62
CA THR A 15 8.02 -9.04 4.80
C THR A 15 7.08 -9.12 6.00
N VAL A 16 5.91 -9.73 5.81
CA VAL A 16 4.90 -10.03 6.85
C VAL A 16 4.35 -11.42 6.53
N ASP A 17 4.27 -12.33 7.50
CA ASP A 17 3.67 -13.67 7.34
C ASP A 17 4.04 -14.39 6.03
N ASP A 18 5.35 -14.48 5.75
CA ASP A 18 5.94 -15.12 4.57
C ASP A 18 5.56 -14.53 3.20
N ILE A 19 4.88 -13.37 3.17
CA ILE A 19 4.70 -12.56 1.97
C ILE A 19 5.59 -11.31 2.00
N GLU A 20 6.17 -10.97 0.85
CA GLU A 20 6.92 -9.73 0.64
C GLU A 20 6.02 -8.74 -0.07
N ILE A 21 5.70 -7.64 0.60
CA ILE A 21 4.95 -6.52 0.05
C ILE A 21 5.95 -5.54 -0.54
N ILE A 22 5.71 -5.14 -1.77
CA ILE A 22 6.62 -4.31 -2.57
C ILE A 22 5.83 -3.10 -3.06
N GLN A 23 6.45 -1.93 -2.96
CA GLN A 23 6.05 -0.73 -3.67
C GLN A 23 7.08 -0.43 -4.75
N GLU A 24 6.62 -0.29 -5.98
CA GLU A 24 7.42 0.16 -7.11
C GLU A 24 7.26 1.67 -7.34
N ASN A 25 8.26 2.28 -7.96
CA ASN A 25 8.26 3.69 -8.29
C ASN A 25 7.01 4.01 -9.15
N PRO A 26 6.15 4.96 -8.71
CA PRO A 26 4.95 5.34 -9.46
C PRO A 26 5.26 5.97 -10.84
N ASP A 27 6.45 6.54 -11.02
CA ASP A 27 6.84 7.24 -12.24
C ASP A 27 6.95 6.25 -13.40
N ASN A 28 6.16 6.48 -14.46
CA ASN A 28 6.03 5.59 -15.63
C ASN A 28 5.45 4.19 -15.33
N TYR A 29 4.83 3.99 -14.16
CA TYR A 29 4.13 2.74 -13.87
C TYR A 29 2.89 2.56 -14.78
N PRO A 30 2.53 1.33 -15.17
CA PRO A 30 1.36 1.10 -16.03
C PRO A 30 0.05 1.65 -15.43
N LYS A 31 -0.65 2.46 -16.22
CA LYS A 31 -1.94 3.05 -15.84
C LYS A 31 -2.98 1.99 -15.48
N GLY A 32 -3.76 2.25 -14.44
CA GLY A 32 -4.83 1.36 -13.99
C GLY A 32 -4.35 0.13 -13.24
N LYS A 33 -3.04 0.04 -12.93
CA LYS A 33 -2.48 -0.99 -12.05
C LYS A 33 -1.98 -0.35 -10.77
N SER A 34 -2.13 -1.07 -9.67
CA SER A 34 -1.48 -0.71 -8.42
C SER A 34 0.02 -0.96 -8.49
N ASN A 35 0.80 0.01 -8.02
CA ASN A 35 2.24 -0.10 -7.83
C ASN A 35 2.62 -0.76 -6.50
N ILE A 36 1.63 -1.24 -5.74
CA ILE A 36 1.85 -2.03 -4.52
C ILE A 36 1.27 -3.42 -4.73
N TYR A 37 2.05 -4.44 -4.42
CA TYR A 37 1.65 -5.85 -4.54
C TYR A 37 2.40 -6.72 -3.54
N ALA A 38 1.90 -7.94 -3.31
CA ALA A 38 2.56 -8.94 -2.47
C ALA A 38 3.00 -10.15 -3.29
N LYS A 39 4.19 -10.67 -2.97
CA LYS A 39 4.73 -11.93 -3.47
C LYS A 39 4.86 -12.94 -2.33
N ASN A 40 4.62 -14.22 -2.60
CA ASN A 40 4.96 -15.29 -1.65
C ASN A 40 6.44 -15.68 -1.76
N SER A 41 6.88 -16.65 -0.95
CA SER A 41 8.26 -17.17 -0.95
C SER A 41 8.72 -17.78 -2.29
N GLU A 42 7.80 -18.13 -3.18
CA GLU A 42 8.09 -18.61 -4.54
C GLU A 42 8.22 -17.46 -5.55
N GLY A 43 8.06 -16.20 -5.12
CA GLY A 43 8.06 -15.02 -5.97
C GLY A 43 6.75 -14.81 -6.76
N LYS A 44 5.71 -15.61 -6.49
CA LYS A 44 4.40 -15.48 -7.16
C LYS A 44 3.59 -14.37 -6.52
N ILE A 45 2.92 -13.57 -7.35
CA ILE A 45 2.01 -12.53 -6.88
C ILE A 45 0.79 -13.16 -6.21
N VAL A 46 0.53 -12.74 -4.98
CA VAL A 46 -0.63 -13.16 -4.19
C VAL A 46 -1.78 -12.17 -4.40
N TRP A 47 -1.47 -10.87 -4.34
CA TRP A 47 -2.45 -9.81 -4.54
C TRP A 47 -1.78 -8.51 -5.03
N TYR A 48 -2.61 -7.63 -5.60
CA TYR A 48 -2.30 -6.22 -5.83
C TYR A 48 -3.12 -5.39 -4.85
N ALA A 49 -2.53 -4.31 -4.32
CA ALA A 49 -3.26 -3.41 -3.44
C ALA A 49 -4.43 -2.79 -4.20
N GLU A 50 -5.63 -2.86 -3.63
CA GLU A 50 -6.83 -2.21 -4.17
C GLU A 50 -6.59 -0.71 -4.28
N LEU A 51 -7.09 -0.09 -5.35
CA LEU A 51 -6.99 1.36 -5.57
C LEU A 51 -8.27 2.04 -5.08
N PRO A 52 -8.21 3.22 -4.43
CA PRO A 52 -9.41 3.94 -4.01
C PRO A 52 -10.23 4.42 -5.22
N LEU A 53 -9.57 4.66 -6.35
CA LEU A 53 -10.18 5.03 -7.61
C LEU A 53 -9.56 4.26 -8.78
N THR A 54 -10.37 3.97 -9.79
CA THR A 54 -9.87 3.39 -11.05
C THR A 54 -8.83 4.31 -11.69
N GLY A 55 -7.64 3.80 -11.96
CA GLY A 55 -6.55 4.56 -12.58
C GLY A 55 -5.66 5.32 -11.61
N ASP A 56 -5.88 5.18 -10.30
CA ASP A 56 -5.03 5.80 -9.28
C ASP A 56 -3.68 5.07 -9.10
N ILE A 57 -2.81 5.65 -8.28
CA ILE A 57 -1.52 5.06 -7.90
C ILE A 57 -1.10 5.55 -6.51
N TYR A 58 -0.16 4.86 -5.88
CA TYR A 58 0.39 5.21 -4.58
C TYR A 58 1.79 5.81 -4.70
N PRO A 59 1.93 7.15 -4.75
CA PRO A 59 3.24 7.78 -4.89
C PRO A 59 4.00 7.97 -3.59
N ASN A 60 3.30 7.91 -2.46
CA ASN A 60 3.86 8.26 -1.16
C ASN A 60 4.43 7.02 -0.47
N PRO A 61 5.40 7.19 0.44
CA PRO A 61 5.94 6.09 1.24
C PRO A 61 4.86 5.39 2.06
N ILE A 62 4.98 4.07 2.19
CA ILE A 62 4.09 3.27 3.01
C ILE A 62 4.32 3.58 4.50
N GLN A 63 3.24 3.83 5.23
CA GLN A 63 3.21 3.85 6.68
C GLN A 63 2.94 2.42 7.19
N TRP A 64 4.02 1.68 7.47
CA TRP A 64 3.95 0.29 7.92
C TRP A 64 3.38 0.16 9.34
N ASN A 65 2.63 -0.93 9.58
CA ASN A 65 1.98 -1.21 10.86
C ASN A 65 1.08 -0.07 11.34
N LYS A 66 0.43 0.63 10.40
CA LYS A 66 -0.47 1.74 10.68
C LYS A 66 -1.83 1.50 10.04
N SER A 67 -2.86 1.96 10.73
CA SER A 67 -4.21 2.14 10.21
C SER A 67 -4.64 3.59 10.40
N LEU A 68 -5.63 4.01 9.62
CA LEU A 68 -6.37 5.23 9.82
C LEU A 68 -7.20 5.12 11.10
N ASN A 69 -7.28 6.23 11.82
CA ASN A 69 -8.12 6.35 12.99
C ASN A 69 -9.41 7.09 12.63
N ALA A 70 -10.50 6.34 12.46
CA ALA A 70 -11.83 6.90 12.17
C ALA A 70 -12.34 7.90 13.24
N LYS A 71 -11.71 7.97 14.41
CA LYS A 71 -12.08 8.87 15.51
C LYS A 71 -11.08 10.02 15.71
N ALA A 72 -10.10 10.16 14.82
CA ALA A 72 -9.09 11.21 14.92
C ALA A 72 -9.75 12.59 14.98
N LYS A 73 -9.32 13.42 15.93
CA LYS A 73 -9.78 14.82 16.05
C LYS A 73 -8.80 15.83 15.48
N ASN A 74 -7.57 15.37 15.22
CA ASN A 74 -6.46 16.16 14.72
C ASN A 74 -5.50 15.23 13.94
N TRP A 75 -4.52 15.84 13.27
CA TRP A 75 -3.56 15.11 12.44
C TRP A 75 -2.63 14.19 13.23
N ASP A 76 -2.30 14.53 14.47
CA ASP A 76 -1.43 13.70 15.32
C ASP A 76 -2.09 12.37 15.67
N GLU A 77 -3.43 12.33 15.70
CA GLU A 77 -4.23 11.13 15.95
C GLU A 77 -4.60 10.36 14.68
N PHE A 78 -4.23 10.86 13.49
CA PHE A 78 -4.72 10.33 12.21
C PHE A 78 -4.30 8.88 11.96
N TYR A 79 -3.10 8.51 12.42
CA TYR A 79 -2.59 7.15 12.35
C TYR A 79 -2.61 6.49 13.73
N VAL A 80 -3.00 5.22 13.76
CA VAL A 80 -2.89 4.34 14.92
C VAL A 80 -2.08 3.10 14.58
N ASP A 81 -1.40 2.52 15.56
CA ASP A 81 -0.67 1.27 15.37
C ASP A 81 -1.64 0.12 15.07
N ASN A 82 -1.33 -0.64 14.03
CA ASN A 82 -2.06 -1.85 13.66
C ASN A 82 -1.10 -2.79 12.91
N GLN A 83 -0.82 -3.98 13.48
CA GLN A 83 0.13 -4.93 12.91
C GLN A 83 -0.40 -5.68 11.68
N ASP A 84 -1.69 -5.56 11.39
CA ASP A 84 -2.35 -6.30 10.29
C ASP A 84 -2.47 -5.46 9.02
N THR A 85 -2.03 -4.19 9.06
CA THR A 85 -2.27 -3.22 8.00
C THR A 85 -1.08 -2.30 7.74
N PHE A 86 -1.11 -1.69 6.56
CA PHE A 86 -0.32 -0.51 6.26
C PHE A 86 -1.21 0.61 5.75
N THR A 87 -0.71 1.84 5.81
CA THR A 87 -1.43 3.00 5.30
C THR A 87 -0.62 3.72 4.24
N VAL A 88 -1.27 4.20 3.18
CA VAL A 88 -0.61 4.88 2.07
C VAL A 88 -1.56 5.88 1.42
N SER A 89 -1.00 6.96 0.86
CA SER A 89 -1.77 8.01 0.19
C SER A 89 -1.60 7.95 -1.32
N SER A 90 -2.71 8.10 -2.06
CA SER A 90 -2.76 8.07 -3.52
C SER A 90 -2.60 9.45 -4.16
N TRP A 91 -2.39 9.51 -5.48
CA TRP A 91 -2.32 10.80 -6.21
C TRP A 91 -3.61 11.61 -6.11
N HIS A 92 -4.76 10.94 -5.98
CA HIS A 92 -6.06 11.61 -5.86
C HIS A 92 -6.43 11.96 -4.41
N SER A 93 -5.42 12.13 -3.54
CA SER A 93 -5.60 12.62 -2.17
C SER A 93 -6.46 11.71 -1.29
N TYR A 94 -6.51 10.41 -1.60
CA TYR A 94 -7.05 9.42 -0.67
C TYR A 94 -5.92 8.82 0.14
N THR A 95 -6.06 8.83 1.47
CA THR A 95 -5.24 7.98 2.32
C THR A 95 -6.04 6.75 2.67
N VAL A 96 -5.44 5.56 2.51
CA VAL A 96 -6.12 4.28 2.68
C VAL A 96 -5.33 3.37 3.60
N SER A 97 -6.04 2.62 4.45
CA SER A 97 -5.48 1.49 5.19
C SER A 97 -5.77 0.20 4.44
N ILE A 98 -4.74 -0.61 4.25
CA ILE A 98 -4.78 -1.83 3.45
C ILE A 98 -4.37 -3.00 4.31
N SER A 99 -5.16 -4.08 4.24
CA SER A 99 -4.88 -5.34 4.92
C SER A 99 -3.67 -6.04 4.29
N TYR A 100 -2.71 -6.47 5.12
CA TYR A 100 -1.57 -7.28 4.67
C TYR A 100 -2.01 -8.60 4.05
N GLU A 101 -3.06 -9.22 4.60
CA GLU A 101 -3.54 -10.52 4.15
C GLU A 101 -4.12 -10.46 2.74
N THR A 102 -4.92 -9.43 2.44
CA THR A 102 -5.78 -9.44 1.25
C THR A 102 -5.44 -8.37 0.21
N GLY A 103 -4.64 -7.36 0.57
CA GLY A 103 -4.40 -6.19 -0.28
C GLY A 103 -5.63 -5.30 -0.45
N LYS A 104 -6.72 -5.54 0.27
CA LYS A 104 -7.95 -4.74 0.17
C LYS A 104 -7.91 -3.53 1.09
N ILE A 105 -8.59 -2.46 0.66
CA ILE A 105 -8.82 -1.27 1.46
C ILE A 105 -9.81 -1.63 2.57
N ILE A 106 -9.41 -1.43 3.82
CA ILE A 106 -10.29 -1.60 4.99
C ILE A 106 -10.88 -0.27 5.46
N GLN A 107 -10.19 0.84 5.15
CA GLN A 107 -10.61 2.20 5.45
C GLN A 107 -9.98 3.17 4.45
N SER A 108 -10.71 4.22 4.09
CA SER A 108 -10.23 5.29 3.22
C SER A 108 -10.73 6.64 3.70
N GLU A 109 -9.88 7.65 3.67
CA GLU A 109 -10.23 9.04 3.98
C GLU A 109 -9.71 9.97 2.87
N PHE A 110 -10.52 10.96 2.50
CA PHE A 110 -10.09 12.01 1.58
C PHE A 110 -9.32 13.10 2.36
N THR A 111 -8.04 13.25 2.06
CA THR A 111 -7.09 14.11 2.78
C THR A 111 -6.58 15.20 1.84
N LYS A 112 -7.19 16.40 1.90
CA LYS A 112 -6.83 17.58 1.09
C LYS A 112 -6.45 18.77 1.96
#